data_AF-A0A3D0J3T6-F1
#
_entry.id   AF-A0A3D0J3T6-F1
#
_cell.length_a   1.000
_cell.length_b   1.000
_cell.length_c   1.000
_cell.angle_alpha   90.00
_cell.angle_beta   90.00
_cell.angle_gamma   90.00
#
_symmetry.space_group_name_H-M   'P 1'
#
loop_
_entity.id
_entity.type
_entity.pdbx_description
1 polymer ?
#
loop_
_entity_poly.entity_id
_entity_poly.type
_entity_poly.pdbx_seq_one_letter_code
_entity_poly.pdbx_strand_id
1 'polypeptide(L)' 'MSPVLLIAILVGLAGQIVDGTLGMAYGVTCSSFLLALGTAPALVSYSVKVSEIFTTGVSGISHLFHQNVNKTLFLE' A
#
# COMPACT_ATOMS: atom_id res chain seq x y z
N MET A 1 16.18 0.69 17.39
CA MET A 1 15.30 0.21 16.30
C MET A 1 15.61 -1.27 16.07
N SER A 2 14.62 -2.16 16.03
CA SER A 2 14.91 -3.57 15.69
C SER A 2 15.33 -3.66 14.22
N PRO A 3 16.29 -4.52 13.84
CA PRO A 3 16.71 -4.68 12.45
C PRO A 3 15.53 -5.06 11.53
N VAL A 4 14.62 -5.87 12.04
CA VAL A 4 13.39 -6.30 11.35
C VAL A 4 12.47 -5.13 11.01
N LEU A 5 12.32 -4.16 11.92
CA LEU A 5 11.49 -2.98 11.67
C LEU A 5 12.04 -2.14 10.52
N LEU A 6 13.38 -1.98 10.47
CA LEU A 6 14.02 -1.20 9.41
C LEU A 6 13.85 -1.87 8.04
N ILE A 7 13.97 -3.21 7.99
CA ILE A 7 13.70 -4.00 6.79
C ILE A 7 12.21 -3.89 6.38
N ALA A 8 11.29 -3.99 7.34
CA ALA A 8 9.86 -3.88 7.07
C ALA A 8 9.49 -2.51 6.45
N ILE A 9 10.10 -1.43 6.94
CA ILE A 9 9.94 -0.08 6.37
C ILE A 9 10.47 -0.05 4.93
N LEU A 10 11.65 -0.59 4.66
CA LEU A 10 12.23 -0.60 3.31
C LEU A 10 11.39 -1.42 2.33
N VAL A 11 10.88 -2.58 2.75
CA VAL A 11 10.00 -3.43 1.93
C VAL A 11 8.68 -2.71 1.64
N GLY A 12 8.07 -2.09 2.65
CA GLY A 12 6.84 -1.32 2.46
C GLY A 12 7.03 -0.13 1.52
N LEU A 13 8.14 0.60 1.65
CA LEU A 13 8.48 1.71 0.75
C LEU A 13 8.69 1.24 -0.69
N ALA A 14 9.47 0.17 -0.89
CA ALA A 14 9.69 -0.41 -2.21
C ALA A 14 8.36 -0.87 -2.84
N GLY A 15 7.54 -1.57 -2.06
CA GLY A 15 6.20 -1.99 -2.48
C GLY A 15 5.33 -0.80 -2.89
N GLN A 16 5.31 0.28 -2.11
CA GLN A 16 4.48 1.46 -2.37
C GLN A 16 4.95 2.26 -3.59
N ILE A 17 6.26 2.29 -3.89
CA ILE A 17 6.78 2.94 -5.10
C ILE A 17 6.26 2.20 -6.34
N VAL A 18 6.38 0.88 -6.35
CA VAL A 18 5.86 0.08 -7.47
C VAL A 18 4.34 0.21 -7.56
N ASP A 19 3.64 0.17 -6.43
CA ASP A 19 2.19 0.28 -6.37
C ASP A 19 1.68 1.66 -6.81
N GLY A 20 2.34 2.74 -6.41
CA GLY A 20 2.00 4.09 -6.87
C GLY A 20 2.17 4.30 -8.37
N THR A 21 2.99 3.47 -9.04
CA THR A 21 3.21 3.54 -10.49
C THR A 21 2.34 2.57 -11.29
N LEU A 22 2.10 1.36 -10.79
CA LEU A 22 1.39 0.28 -11.50
C LEU A 22 -0.02 -0.02 -10.96
N GLY A 23 -0.26 0.30 -9.69
CA GLY A 23 -1.54 0.11 -8.99
C GLY A 23 -1.81 -1.27 -8.40
N MET A 24 -0.83 -2.21 -8.38
CA MET A 24 -1.08 -3.60 -7.94
C MET A 24 0.04 -4.31 -7.15
N ALA A 25 1.03 -3.60 -6.59
CA ALA A 25 2.26 -4.25 -6.09
C ALA A 25 2.43 -4.26 -4.56
N TYR A 26 1.77 -3.38 -3.82
CA TYR A 26 1.97 -3.25 -2.38
C TYR A 26 1.47 -4.51 -1.65
N GLY A 27 0.27 -4.97 -2.01
CA GLY A 27 -0.38 -6.14 -1.44
C GLY A 27 0.48 -7.40 -1.50
N VAL A 28 0.99 -7.74 -2.69
CA VAL A 28 1.81 -8.94 -2.91
C VAL A 28 3.16 -8.84 -2.19
N THR A 29 3.82 -7.69 -2.25
CA THR A 29 5.16 -7.49 -1.67
C THR A 29 5.14 -7.60 -0.15
N CYS A 30 4.24 -6.85 0.50
CA CYS A 30 4.13 -6.83 1.96
C CYS A 30 3.56 -8.13 2.52
N SER A 31 2.60 -8.77 1.82
CA SER A 31 2.06 -10.05 2.27
C SER A 31 3.10 -11.16 2.20
N SER A 32 3.87 -11.24 1.11
CA SER A 32 4.95 -12.22 0.98
C SER A 32 6.00 -12.04 2.07
N PHE A 33 6.38 -10.80 2.40
CA PHE A 33 7.33 -10.52 3.47
C PHE A 33 6.81 -10.93 4.85
N LEU A 34 5.59 -10.52 5.21
CA LEU A 34 5.03 -10.85 6.53
C LEU A 34 4.75 -12.35 6.68
N LEU A 35 4.32 -13.03 5.61
CA LEU A 35 4.17 -14.49 5.61
C LEU A 35 5.52 -15.19 5.76
N ALA A 36 6.58 -14.69 5.12
CA ALA A 36 7.94 -15.22 5.27
C ALA A 36 8.48 -15.07 6.70
N LEU A 37 8.02 -14.06 7.45
CA LEU A 37 8.31 -13.90 8.87
C LEU A 37 7.46 -14.80 9.80
N GLY A 38 6.55 -15.61 9.24
CA GLY A 38 5.67 -16.52 10.00
C GLY A 38 4.44 -15.85 10.62
N THR A 39 4.07 -14.65 10.16
CA THR A 39 2.91 -13.93 10.68
C THR A 39 1.61 -14.63 10.28
N ALA A 40 0.64 -14.71 11.18
CA ALA A 40 -0.64 -15.37 10.90
C ALA A 40 -1.36 -14.74 9.68
N PRO A 41 -1.89 -15.53 8.72
CA PRO A 41 -2.46 -15.00 7.48
C PRO A 41 -3.57 -13.95 7.68
N ALA A 42 -4.42 -14.13 8.69
CA ALA A 42 -5.46 -13.16 9.03
C ALA A 42 -4.88 -11.79 9.39
N LEU A 43 -3.75 -11.78 10.11
CA LEU A 43 -3.07 -10.58 10.57
C LEU A 43 -2.31 -9.89 9.43
N VAL A 44 -1.73 -10.68 8.51
CA VAL A 44 -1.11 -10.19 7.28
C VAL A 44 -2.13 -9.44 6.42
N SER A 45 -3.24 -10.09 6.06
CA SER A 45 -4.26 -9.50 5.20
C SER A 45 -4.82 -8.20 5.80
N TYR A 46 -5.14 -8.21 7.10
CA TYR A 46 -5.63 -7.02 7.79
C TYR A 46 -4.61 -5.88 7.74
N SER A 47 -3.36 -6.13 8.14
CA SER A 47 -2.33 -5.09 8.25
C SER A 47 -1.96 -4.49 6.90
N VAL A 48 -1.84 -5.34 5.87
CA VAL A 48 -1.50 -4.92 4.51
C VAL A 48 -2.65 -4.12 3.91
N LYS A 49 -3.90 -4.59 4.03
CA LYS A 49 -5.06 -3.89 3.46
C LYS A 49 -5.32 -2.54 4.14
N VAL A 50 -5.19 -2.47 5.46
CA VAL A 50 -5.34 -1.20 6.19
C VAL A 50 -4.28 -0.20 5.73
N SER A 51 -3.03 -0.65 5.55
CA SER A 51 -1.96 0.22 5.07
C SER A 51 -2.19 0.67 3.62
N GLU A 52 -2.60 -0.25 2.74
CA GLU A 52 -2.90 0.04 1.33
C GLU A 52 -4.08 1.01 1.18
N ILE A 53 -5.15 0.85 1.95
CA ILE A 53 -6.29 1.77 1.95
C ILE A 53 -5.84 3.16 2.36
N PHE A 54 -4.98 3.27 3.37
CA PHE A 54 -4.45 4.55 3.82
C PHE A 54 -3.61 5.22 2.74
N THR A 55 -2.62 4.53 2.17
CA THR A 55 -1.72 5.13 1.16
C THR A 55 -2.44 5.42 -0.15
N THR A 56 -3.34 4.54 -0.58
CA THR A 56 -4.21 4.75 -1.76
C THR A 56 -5.16 5.92 -1.53
N GLY A 57 -5.72 6.05 -0.33
CA GLY A 57 -6.56 7.19 0.04
C GLY A 57 -5.79 8.51 -0.06
N VAL A 58 -4.58 8.56 0.49
CA VAL A 58 -3.69 9.74 0.37
C VAL A 58 -3.36 10.03 -1.11
N SER A 59 -3.06 9.00 -1.90
CA SER A 59 -2.83 9.15 -3.34
C SER A 59 -4.06 9.72 -4.06
N GLY A 60 -5.25 9.18 -3.79
CA GLY A 60 -6.51 9.67 -4.34
C GLY A 60 -6.81 11.12 -3.98
N ILE A 61 -6.53 11.53 -2.73
CA ILE A 61 -6.62 12.93 -2.31
C ILE A 61 -5.66 13.82 -3.12
N SER A 62 -4.44 13.35 -3.40
CA SER A 62 -3.49 14.08 -4.25
C SER A 62 -4.04 14.28 -5.68
N HIS A 63 -4.67 13.26 -6.27
CA HIS A 63 -5.33 13.39 -7.56
C HIS A 63 -6.46 14.43 -7.55
N LEU A 64 -7.28 14.45 -6.48
CA LEU A 64 -8.33 15.46 -6.30
C LEU A 64 -7.75 16.87 -6.17
N PHE A 65 -6.68 17.04 -5.38
CA PHE A 65 -6.02 18.32 -5.18
C PHE A 65 -5.43 18.88 -6.48
N HIS A 66 -4.80 18.03 -7.30
CA HIS A 66 -4.24 18.42 -8.60
C HIS A 66 -5.30 18.53 -9.72
N GLN A 67 -6.59 18.41 -9.39
CA GLN A 67 -7.70 18.35 -10.35
C GLN A 67 -7.51 17.28 -11.44
N ASN A 68 -6.75 16.23 -11.14
CA ASN A 68 -6.49 15.10 -12.03
C ASN A 68 -7.54 14.00 -11.82
N VAL A 69 -8.82 14.39 -11.83
CA VAL A 69 -9.98 13.51 -11.69
C VAL A 69 -11.05 13.96 -12.67
N ASN A 70 -11.52 13.03 -13.51
CA ASN A 70 -12.64 13.28 -14.40
C ASN A 70 -13.95 13.29 -13.60
N LYS A 71 -14.53 14.47 -13.39
CA LYS A 71 -15.74 14.67 -12.57
C LYS A 71 -17.00 14.09 -13.21
N THR A 72 -17.06 14.03 -14.55
CA THR A 72 -18.19 13.42 -15.25
C THR A 72 -18.23 11.92 -14.96
N LEU A 73 -17.09 11.24 -15.10
CA LEU A 73 -16.99 9.79 -14.81
C LEU A 73 -17.19 9.47 -13.31
N PHE A 74 -16.81 10.38 -12.41
CA PHE A 74 -16.88 10.13 -10.97
C PHE A 74 -18.26 10.37 -10.35
N LEU A 75 -19.13 11.13 -11.02
CA LEU A 75 -20.46 11.51 -10.52
C LEU A 75 -21.62 10.89 -11.32
N GLU A 76 -21.33 10.17 -12.40
CA GLU A 76 -22.30 9.31 -13.10
C GLU A 76 -22.66 8.05 -12.30
#